data_AF-A0A415BUW5-F1
#
_entry.id   AF-A0A415BUW5-F1
#
_cell.length_a   1.000
_cell.length_b   1.000
_cell.length_c   1.000
_cell.angle_alpha   90.00
_cell.angle_beta   90.00
_cell.angle_gamma   90.00
#
_symmetry.space_group_name_H-M   'P 1'
#
loop_
_entity.id
_entity.type
_entity.pdbx_description
1 polymer ?
#
loop_
_entity_poly.entity_id
_entity_poly.type
_entity_poly.pdbx_seq_one_letter_code
_entity_poly.pdbx_strand_id
1 'polypeptide(L)'
;MTILERELSNSGLIYIYREQDGKWYAYEQSAFYLSQMVPGLSIGRYVMENTLWLAKAEVDVSRISHEYIISYSKTEYVLHYTPHNGFHEWLAEIK
;
A
#
# COMPACT_ATOMS: atom_id res chain seq x y z
N MET A 1 -7.74 -8.44 -13.48
CA MET A 1 -7.71 -8.10 -12.04
C MET A 1 -7.32 -6.64 -11.93
N THR A 2 -8.16 -5.82 -11.34
CA THR A 2 -7.89 -4.41 -11.06
C THR A 2 -6.97 -4.28 -9.83
N ILE A 3 -6.33 -3.12 -9.66
CA ILE A 3 -5.55 -2.83 -8.43
C ILE A 3 -6.45 -3.00 -7.20
N LEU A 4 -7.69 -2.53 -7.27
CA LEU A 4 -8.65 -2.65 -6.19
C LEU A 4 -8.97 -4.10 -5.82
N GLU A 5 -9.28 -4.96 -6.80
CA GLU A 5 -9.57 -6.38 -6.55
C GLU A 5 -8.38 -7.09 -5.88
N ARG A 6 -7.16 -6.74 -6.30
CA ARG A 6 -5.93 -7.27 -5.69
C ARG A 6 -5.75 -6.76 -4.27
N GLU A 7 -5.94 -5.46 -4.02
CA GLU A 7 -5.79 -4.90 -2.68
C GLU A 7 -6.88 -5.37 -1.71
N LEU A 8 -8.10 -5.64 -2.17
CA LEU A 8 -9.18 -6.18 -1.32
C LEU A 8 -8.94 -7.64 -0.93
N SER A 9 -8.24 -8.42 -1.77
CA SER A 9 -7.86 -9.81 -1.50
C SER A 9 -6.44 -9.96 -0.93
N ASN A 10 -5.73 -8.84 -0.77
CA ASN A 10 -4.37 -8.82 -0.29
C ASN A 10 -4.30 -9.29 1.17
N SER A 11 -3.42 -10.23 1.46
CA SER A 11 -3.27 -10.87 2.77
C SER A 11 -1.82 -10.89 3.21
N GLY A 12 -1.22 -9.69 3.35
CA GLY A 12 0.12 -9.53 3.90
C GLY A 12 1.23 -9.28 2.88
N LEU A 13 0.87 -8.90 1.65
CA LEU A 13 1.82 -8.32 0.71
C LEU A 13 1.62 -6.81 0.65
N ILE A 14 2.64 -6.11 0.19
CA ILE A 14 2.56 -4.68 -0.12
C ILE A 14 2.90 -4.52 -1.59
N TYR A 15 2.02 -3.84 -2.31
CA TYR A 15 2.21 -3.51 -3.70
C TYR A 15 2.36 -2.00 -3.86
N ILE A 16 3.39 -1.62 -4.61
CA ILE A 16 3.70 -0.22 -4.93
C ILE A 16 3.79 -0.11 -6.44
N TYR A 17 2.98 0.78 -7.00
CA TYR A 17 2.78 0.91 -8.43
C TYR A 17 3.36 2.22 -8.90
N ARG A 18 4.00 2.21 -10.07
CA ARG A 18 4.39 3.44 -10.76
C ARG A 18 3.23 3.93 -11.61
N GLU A 19 2.71 5.11 -11.32
CA GLU A 19 1.69 5.75 -12.15
C GLU A 19 2.31 6.52 -13.32
N GLN A 20 1.45 7.01 -14.22
CA GLN A 20 1.84 7.73 -15.43
C GLN A 20 2.56 9.06 -15.16
N ASP A 21 2.36 9.64 -13.99
CA ASP A 21 3.09 10.82 -13.51
C ASP A 21 4.54 10.51 -13.10
N GLY A 22 4.93 9.23 -13.16
CA GLY A 22 6.27 8.74 -12.85
C GLY A 22 6.50 8.52 -11.36
N LYS A 23 5.53 8.84 -10.50
CA LYS A 23 5.58 8.66 -9.06
C LYS A 23 5.13 7.26 -8.66
N TRP A 24 5.49 6.87 -7.45
CA TRP A 24 5.17 5.57 -6.87
C TRP A 24 4.06 5.73 -5.84
N TYR A 25 3.09 4.83 -5.90
CA TYR A 25 1.94 4.85 -5.02
C TYR A 25 1.57 3.48 -4.52
N ALA A 26 1.13 3.43 -3.27
CA ALA A 26 0.44 2.28 -2.72
C ALA A 26 -1.03 2.63 -2.48
N TYR A 27 -1.89 1.62 -2.54
CA TYR A 27 -3.34 1.78 -2.39
C TYR A 27 -3.86 0.89 -1.27
N GLU A 28 -4.98 1.29 -0.67
CA GLU A 28 -5.78 0.48 0.26
C GLU A 28 -4.94 -0.23 1.34
N GLN A 29 -4.95 -1.56 1.35
CA GLN A 29 -4.21 -2.37 2.33
C GLN A 29 -2.70 -2.12 2.23
N SER A 30 -2.14 -2.05 1.03
CA SER A 30 -0.71 -1.76 0.85
C SER A 30 -0.32 -0.38 1.38
N ALA A 31 -1.17 0.64 1.17
CA ALA A 31 -0.93 1.98 1.73
C ALA A 31 -0.97 1.96 3.26
N PHE A 32 -1.93 1.23 3.84
CA PHE A 32 -2.03 1.05 5.27
C PHE A 32 -0.79 0.35 5.85
N TYR A 33 -0.41 -0.81 5.33
CA TYR A 33 0.75 -1.56 5.81
C TYR A 33 2.04 -0.74 5.71
N LEU A 34 2.24 -0.02 4.60
CA LEU A 34 3.40 0.86 4.45
C LEU A 34 3.43 1.99 5.48
N SER A 35 2.29 2.53 5.89
CA SER A 35 2.28 3.57 6.94
C SER A 35 2.74 3.05 8.30
N GLN A 36 2.59 1.75 8.55
CA GLN A 36 3.11 1.10 9.76
C GLN A 36 4.62 0.88 9.67
N MET A 37 5.15 0.67 8.47
CA MET A 37 6.57 0.40 8.22
C MET A 37 7.42 1.67 8.02
N VAL A 38 6.84 2.72 7.44
CA VAL A 38 7.54 3.93 7.02
C VAL A 38 7.04 5.12 7.83
N PRO A 39 7.77 5.54 8.88
CA PRO A 39 7.40 6.69 9.70
C PRO A 39 7.25 7.95 8.85
N GLY A 40 6.12 8.64 9.03
CA GLY A 40 5.79 9.88 8.33
C GLY A 40 5.20 9.69 6.93
N LEU A 41 4.89 8.46 6.51
CA LEU A 41 4.13 8.24 5.28
C LEU A 41 2.69 8.75 5.43
N SER A 42 2.33 9.76 4.64
CA SER A 42 0.98 10.32 4.66
C SER A 42 0.05 9.52 3.76
N ILE A 43 -1.03 8.98 4.33
CA ILE A 43 -2.12 8.36 3.58
C ILE A 43 -3.17 9.43 3.27
N GLY A 44 -3.41 9.68 1.99
CA GLY A 44 -4.56 10.44 1.51
C GLY A 44 -5.77 9.54 1.27
N ARG A 45 -6.98 10.12 1.34
CA ARG A 45 -8.21 9.47 0.87
C ARG A 45 -8.56 10.05 -0.49
N TYR A 46 -8.64 9.20 -1.51
CA TYR A 46 -8.98 9.57 -2.88
C TYR A 46 -10.36 9.01 -3.24
N VAL A 47 -11.23 9.79 -3.89
CA VAL A 47 -12.53 9.30 -4.36
C VAL A 47 -12.39 8.86 -5.81
N MET A 48 -12.61 7.58 -6.08
CA MET A 48 -12.74 7.07 -7.43
C MET A 48 -14.23 6.94 -7.80
N GLU A 49 -14.60 7.60 -8.91
CA GLU A 49 -15.90 7.50 -9.57
C GLU A 49 -17.12 7.50 -8.61
N ASN A 50 -17.21 8.59 -7.83
CA ASN A 50 -18.36 8.96 -6.99
C ASN A 50 -18.79 7.99 -5.87
N THR A 51 -18.08 6.88 -5.62
CA THR A 51 -18.55 5.91 -4.60
C THR A 51 -17.45 5.25 -3.79
N LEU A 52 -16.22 5.13 -4.30
CA LEU A 52 -15.18 4.37 -3.62
C LEU A 52 -14.05 5.27 -3.13
N TRP A 53 -13.82 5.23 -1.82
CA TRP A 53 -12.67 5.88 -1.20
C TRP A 53 -11.47 4.93 -1.25
N LEU A 54 -10.47 5.26 -2.05
CA LEU A 54 -9.18 4.58 -2.06
C LEU A 54 -8.26 5.26 -1.05
N ALA A 55 -7.69 4.51 -0.10
CA ALA A 55 -6.49 4.98 0.56
C ALA A 55 -5.36 5.06 -0.47
N LYS A 56 -4.65 6.18 -0.57
CA LYS A 56 -3.53 6.38 -1.50
C LYS A 56 -2.36 7.01 -0.75
N ALA A 57 -1.17 6.42 -0.87
CA ALA A 57 0.06 6.98 -0.31
C ALA A 57 1.10 7.16 -1.42
N GLU A 58 1.69 8.34 -1.53
CA GLU A 58 2.87 8.56 -2.36
C GLU A 58 4.09 8.00 -1.64
N VAL A 59 4.85 7.16 -2.31
CA VAL A 59 5.94 6.40 -1.70
C VAL A 59 7.27 6.76 -2.35
N ASP A 60 8.25 7.14 -1.54
CA ASP A 60 9.62 7.18 -1.98
C ASP A 60 10.24 5.78 -1.81
N VAL A 61 10.28 5.01 -2.90
CA VAL A 61 10.79 3.63 -2.90
C VAL A 61 12.28 3.55 -2.53
N SER A 62 13.03 4.65 -2.60
CA SER A 62 14.44 4.66 -2.16
C SER A 62 14.60 4.58 -0.65
N ARG A 63 13.54 4.88 0.12
CA ARG A 63 13.52 4.81 1.58
C ARG A 63 13.15 3.41 2.10
N ILE A 64 12.82 2.49 1.20
CA ILE A 64 12.41 1.13 1.55
C ILE A 64 13.65 0.25 1.66
N SER A 65 13.81 -0.40 2.80
CA SER A 65 14.89 -1.37 2.99
C SER A 65 14.72 -2.57 2.05
N HIS A 66 15.81 -2.98 1.40
CA HIS A 66 15.81 -4.08 0.43
C HIS A 66 15.42 -5.43 1.07
N GLU A 67 15.54 -5.57 2.39
CA GLU A 67 15.18 -6.80 3.11
C GLU A 67 13.68 -7.14 3.03
N TYR A 68 12.83 -6.15 2.78
CA TYR A 68 11.39 -6.35 2.62
C TYR A 68 10.99 -6.66 1.16
N ILE A 69 11.88 -6.43 0.20
CA ILE A 69 11.53 -6.52 -1.23
C ILE A 69 11.58 -7.98 -1.68
N ILE A 70 10.43 -8.51 -2.10
CA ILE A 70 10.32 -9.83 -2.73
C ILE A 70 10.69 -9.72 -4.21
N SER A 71 10.15 -8.71 -4.90
CA SER A 71 10.41 -8.46 -6.31
C SER A 71 10.20 -6.99 -6.66
N TYR A 72 10.83 -6.55 -7.74
CA TYR A 72 10.65 -5.20 -8.27
C TYR A 72 10.87 -5.14 -9.78
N SER A 73 10.27 -4.14 -10.40
CA SER A 73 10.36 -3.86 -11.82
C SER A 73 10.32 -2.35 -12.07
N LYS A 74 10.24 -1.95 -13.34
CA LYS A 74 10.10 -0.52 -13.69
C LYS A 74 8.74 0.06 -13.29
N THR A 75 7.75 -0.78 -13.02
CA THR A 75 6.35 -0.38 -12.82
C THR A 75 5.74 -0.88 -11.51
N GLU A 76 6.37 -1.83 -10.83
CA GLU A 76 5.83 -2.45 -9.62
C GLU A 76 6.95 -2.85 -8.65
N TYR A 77 6.74 -2.62 -7.36
CA TYR A 77 7.46 -3.28 -6.25
C TYR A 77 6.48 -4.16 -5.48
N VAL A 78 6.95 -5.34 -5.07
CA VAL A 78 6.24 -6.26 -4.19
C VAL A 78 7.10 -6.49 -2.96
N LEU A 79 6.53 -6.21 -1.79
CA LEU A 79 7.21 -6.38 -0.51
C LEU A 79 6.48 -7.40 0.35
N HIS A 80 7.24 -8.07 1.21
CA HIS A 80 6.71 -8.88 2.29
C HIS A 80 6.33 -7.98 3.46
N TYR A 81 5.09 -8.09 3.94
CA TYR A 81 4.71 -7.54 5.22
C TYR A 81 4.55 -8.68 6.21
N THR A 82 5.39 -8.70 7.25
CA THR A 82 5.22 -9.63 8.36
C THR A 82 4.40 -8.89 9.42
N PRO A 83 3.10 -9.19 9.60
CA PRO A 83 2.28 -8.45 10.53
C PRO A 83 2.76 -8.69 11.95
N HIS A 84 2.91 -7.62 12.73
CA HIS A 84 2.90 -7.75 14.18
C HIS A 84 1.46 -7.85 14.73
N ASN A 85 0.45 -7.34 13.98
CA ASN A 85 -1.01 -7.48 14.14
C ASN A 85 -1.68 -7.27 12.74
N GLY A 86 -2.87 -7.85 12.50
CA GLY A 86 -3.53 -7.85 11.18
C GLY A 86 -4.35 -6.59 10.85
N PHE A 87 -4.55 -6.27 9.56
CA PHE A 87 -5.39 -5.14 9.10
C PHE A 87 -6.82 -5.18 9.66
N HIS A 88 -7.38 -6.39 9.77
CA HIS A 88 -8.71 -6.60 10.35
C HIS A 88 -8.76 -6.35 11.86
N GLU A 89 -7.65 -6.55 12.58
CA GLU A 89 -7.54 -6.21 14.01
C GLU A 89 -7.43 -4.69 14.17
N TRP A 90 -6.63 -4.00 13.34
CA TRP A 90 -6.57 -2.54 13.33
C TRP A 90 -7.93 -1.89 13.07
N LEU A 91 -8.69 -2.35 12.06
CA LEU A 91 -10.04 -1.84 11.80
C LEU A 91 -11.00 -2.03 12.98
N ALA A 92 -10.80 -3.05 13.81
CA ALA A 92 -11.64 -3.31 14.97
C ALA A 92 -11.33 -2.40 16.16
N GLU A 93 -10.12 -1.83 16.23
CA GLU A 93 -9.65 -0.97 17.33
C GLU A 93 -10.07 0.50 17.18
N ILE A 94 -10.40 0.97 15.97
CA ILE A 94 -10.75 2.37 15.68
C ILE A 94 -12.24 2.68 15.94
N LYS A 95 -12.78 2.21 17.07
CA LYS A 95 -14.14 2.57 17.52
C LYS A 95 -14.23 3.98 18.10
#